data_AF-A0A936SSV3-F1
#
_entry.id   AF-A0A936SSV3-F1
#
_cell.length_a   1.000
_cell.length_b   1.000
_cell.length_c   1.000
_cell.angle_alpha   90.00
_cell.angle_beta   90.00
_cell.angle_gamma   90.00
#
_symmetry.space_group_name_H-M   'P 1'
#
loop_
_entity.id
_entity.type
_entity.pdbx_description
1 polymer ?
#
loop_
_entity_poly.entity_id
_entity_poly.type
_entity_poly.pdbx_seq_one_letter_code
_entity_poly.pdbx_strand_id
1 'polypeptide(L)'
;MTSSSSNTLSRWSTDDLLCWLLRGMAMIASTIVMLIVTFLIVEALPVLRHVGVLRFFTDPSWHPAEGFYNLTPMLWGTLFAMAGSVLIATPLGILSAVFCQYYAPTRLARPYRRLIELLAGIPSVVYGFWGLVVLVPLIGEIHPPGPSLLAGILVLTIMILPTIALMADASLANVPQQYVRGAAALGLPRWAMIRGVVFPAAKSGLFTGVILETGRAIGETMAILMVCGNVVQTPSNLFDPIRTLTANIALEMAYALGDHRAALFMSGLVLMALIIALTISAEWISRGRIYG
;
A
#
# COMPACT_ATOMS: atom_id res chain seq x y z
N MET A 1 -27.89 51.91 -8.34
CA MET A 1 -26.96 51.94 -7.20
C MET A 1 -26.43 50.53 -6.98
N THR A 2 -25.09 50.44 -6.91
CA THR A 2 -24.24 49.28 -6.58
C THR A 2 -24.30 48.02 -7.46
N SER A 3 -23.61 48.13 -8.59
CA SER A 3 -22.74 47.07 -9.14
C SER A 3 -21.90 46.42 -8.05
N SER A 4 -21.79 45.08 -8.08
CA SER A 4 -20.69 44.34 -7.47
C SER A 4 -20.21 43.29 -8.46
N SER A 5 -19.30 43.72 -9.34
CA SER A 5 -18.39 42.84 -10.06
C SER A 5 -17.46 42.13 -9.08
N SER A 6 -17.50 40.80 -9.02
CA SER A 6 -16.39 40.00 -8.52
C SER A 6 -15.80 39.20 -9.69
N ASN A 7 -14.71 39.75 -10.22
CA ASN A 7 -13.76 39.21 -11.19
C ASN A 7 -13.65 37.66 -11.20
N THR A 8 -14.24 37.03 -12.22
CA THR A 8 -13.82 35.72 -12.74
C THR A 8 -12.89 35.96 -13.94
N LEU A 9 -11.66 36.40 -13.67
CA LEU A 9 -10.63 36.61 -14.70
C LEU A 9 -9.62 35.45 -14.68
N SER A 10 -9.98 34.30 -15.24
CA SER A 10 -9.01 33.40 -15.88
C SER A 10 -9.29 33.45 -17.38
N ARG A 11 -8.37 34.04 -18.15
CA ARG A 11 -8.45 34.03 -19.62
C ARG A 11 -8.20 32.59 -20.06
N TRP A 12 -9.17 32.00 -20.73
CA TRP A 12 -9.22 30.73 -21.50
C TRP A 12 -7.86 30.05 -21.80
N SER A 13 -6.82 30.79 -22.20
CA SER A 13 -5.46 30.28 -22.43
C SER A 13 -4.77 29.61 -21.23
N THR A 14 -5.06 30.00 -19.98
CA THR A 14 -4.39 29.41 -18.79
C THR A 14 -5.01 28.07 -18.43
N ASP A 15 -6.33 27.98 -18.54
CA ASP A 15 -7.09 26.75 -18.30
C ASP A 15 -6.79 25.71 -19.40
N ASP A 16 -6.66 26.16 -20.65
CA ASP A 16 -6.25 25.31 -21.78
C ASP A 16 -4.80 24.82 -21.63
N LEU A 17 -3.88 25.69 -21.20
CA LEU A 17 -2.50 25.33 -20.91
C LEU A 17 -2.43 24.30 -19.78
N LEU A 18 -3.19 24.50 -18.71
CA LEU A 18 -3.26 23.57 -17.59
C LEU A 18 -3.82 22.21 -18.03
N CYS A 19 -4.87 22.19 -18.85
CA CYS A 19 -5.42 20.95 -19.41
C CYS A 19 -4.41 20.22 -20.29
N TRP A 20 -3.66 20.93 -21.14
CA TRP A 20 -2.60 20.35 -21.97
C TRP A 20 -1.45 19.80 -21.13
N LEU A 21 -1.03 20.52 -20.09
CA LEU A 21 -0.01 20.05 -19.14
C LEU A 21 -0.45 18.79 -18.41
N LEU A 22 -1.68 18.76 -17.88
CA LEU A 22 -2.23 17.58 -17.19
C LEU A 22 -2.31 16.37 -18.14
N ARG A 23 -2.77 16.58 -19.38
CA ARG A 23 -2.78 15.52 -20.41
C ARG A 23 -1.37 15.04 -20.75
N GLY A 24 -0.41 15.95 -20.87
CA GLY A 24 1.00 15.62 -21.09
C GLY A 24 1.57 14.76 -19.96
N MET A 25 1.33 15.14 -18.70
CA MET A 25 1.77 14.37 -17.54
C MET A 25 1.11 12.98 -17.48
N ALA A 26 -0.20 12.90 -17.75
CA ALA A 26 -0.92 11.63 -17.79
C ALA A 26 -0.38 10.70 -18.90
N MET A 27 -0.09 11.23 -20.09
CA MET A 27 0.51 10.48 -21.19
C MET A 27 1.91 9.97 -20.85
N ILE A 28 2.74 10.81 -20.23
CA ILE A 28 4.09 10.42 -19.78
C ILE A 28 4.00 9.29 -18.74
N ALA A 29 3.15 9.45 -17.71
CA ALA A 29 2.97 8.43 -16.69
C ALA A 29 2.49 7.09 -17.28
N SER A 30 1.49 7.13 -18.16
CA SER A 30 0.98 5.94 -18.86
C SER A 30 2.06 5.27 -19.72
N THR A 31 2.85 6.07 -20.45
CA THR A 31 3.94 5.56 -21.30
C THR A 31 5.02 4.87 -20.47
N ILE A 32 5.41 5.45 -19.32
CA ILE A 32 6.39 4.85 -18.40
C ILE A 32 5.90 3.50 -17.89
N VAL A 33 4.65 3.42 -17.43
CA VAL A 33 4.07 2.16 -16.95
C VAL A 33 4.06 1.11 -18.06
N MET A 34 3.64 1.50 -19.27
CA MET A 34 3.59 0.59 -20.42
C MET A 34 5.00 0.11 -20.83
N LEU A 35 6.01 0.97 -20.73
CA LEU A 35 7.41 0.62 -20.96
C LEU A 35 7.91 -0.37 -19.91
N ILE A 36 7.63 -0.15 -18.63
CA ILE A 36 8.00 -1.06 -17.53
C ILE A 36 7.37 -2.45 -17.77
N VAL A 37 6.09 -2.50 -18.10
CA VAL A 37 5.39 -3.77 -18.38
C VAL A 37 6.01 -4.48 -19.57
N THR A 38 6.26 -3.75 -20.66
CA THR A 38 6.88 -4.32 -21.86
C THR A 38 8.27 -4.85 -21.57
N PHE A 39 9.08 -4.09 -20.81
CA PHE A 39 10.42 -4.49 -20.41
C PHE A 39 10.42 -5.77 -19.57
N LEU A 40 9.53 -5.86 -18.56
CA LEU A 40 9.39 -7.07 -17.75
C LEU A 40 9.01 -8.29 -18.61
N ILE A 41 8.10 -8.14 -19.57
CA ILE A 41 7.68 -9.23 -20.45
C ILE A 41 8.84 -9.69 -21.34
N VAL A 42 9.59 -8.75 -21.93
CA VAL A 42 10.71 -9.06 -22.83
C VAL A 42 11.82 -9.81 -22.08
N GLU A 43 12.19 -9.34 -20.89
CA GLU A 43 13.24 -9.96 -20.07
C GLU A 43 12.80 -11.30 -19.45
N ALA A 44 11.51 -11.48 -19.20
CA ALA A 44 10.94 -12.75 -18.73
C ALA A 44 10.79 -13.80 -19.84
N LEU A 45 10.72 -13.39 -21.10
CA LEU A 45 10.41 -14.26 -22.24
C LEU A 45 11.37 -15.46 -22.41
N PRO A 46 12.70 -15.32 -22.21
CA PRO A 46 13.62 -16.45 -22.33
C PRO A 46 13.26 -17.58 -21.38
N VAL A 47 13.03 -17.28 -20.10
CA VAL A 47 12.72 -18.32 -19.11
C VAL A 47 11.33 -18.91 -19.33
N LEU A 48 10.36 -18.12 -19.80
CA LEU A 48 9.03 -18.63 -20.19
C LEU A 48 9.12 -19.71 -21.26
N ARG A 49 9.98 -19.50 -22.26
CA ARG A 49 10.10 -20.42 -23.40
C ARG A 49 10.87 -21.69 -23.03
N HIS A 50 11.89 -21.58 -22.18
CA HIS A 50 12.74 -22.72 -21.82
C HIS A 50 12.15 -23.56 -20.67
N VAL A 51 11.62 -22.91 -19.64
CA VAL A 51 11.16 -23.56 -18.40
C VAL A 51 9.64 -23.78 -18.41
N GLY A 52 8.89 -22.88 -19.04
CA GLY A 52 7.43 -22.89 -19.03
C GLY A 52 6.84 -22.30 -17.74
N VAL A 53 5.60 -21.79 -17.83
CA VAL A 53 4.93 -21.09 -16.72
C VAL A 53 4.59 -22.03 -15.55
N LEU A 54 4.28 -23.29 -15.83
CA LEU A 54 3.76 -24.22 -14.82
C LEU A 54 4.77 -24.52 -13.71
N ARG A 55 6.06 -24.61 -14.06
CA ARG A 55 7.15 -24.94 -13.12
C ARG A 55 7.33 -23.88 -12.03
N PHE A 56 7.03 -22.62 -12.33
CA PHE A 56 7.03 -21.54 -11.34
C PHE A 56 6.01 -21.72 -10.21
N PHE A 57 5.02 -22.59 -10.39
CA PHE A 57 3.98 -22.88 -9.39
C PHE A 57 3.94 -24.32 -8.90
N THR A 58 4.68 -25.23 -9.54
CA THR A 58 4.63 -26.67 -9.25
C THR A 58 5.96 -27.25 -8.82
N ASP A 59 7.08 -26.57 -9.09
CA ASP A 59 8.40 -27.02 -8.63
C ASP A 59 8.43 -27.10 -7.08
N PRO A 60 9.26 -27.99 -6.50
CA PRO A 60 9.28 -28.21 -5.06
C PRO A 60 9.87 -27.04 -4.27
N SER A 61 10.78 -26.26 -4.86
CA SER A 61 11.58 -25.24 -4.14
C SER A 61 12.06 -24.12 -5.06
N TRP A 62 12.62 -23.06 -4.46
CA TRP A 62 13.29 -21.98 -5.19
C TRP A 62 14.81 -22.19 -5.13
N HIS A 63 15.36 -22.83 -6.17
CA HIS A 63 16.80 -22.97 -6.39
C HIS A 63 17.11 -22.82 -7.88
N PRO A 64 17.15 -21.57 -8.40
CA PRO A 64 17.33 -21.34 -9.83
C PRO A 64 18.63 -21.89 -10.41
N ALA A 65 19.68 -22.01 -9.59
CA ALA A 65 20.96 -22.63 -9.97
C ALA A 65 20.84 -24.14 -10.23
N GLU A 66 19.88 -24.81 -9.58
CA GLU A 66 19.57 -26.24 -9.75
C GLU A 66 18.41 -26.47 -10.72
N GLY A 67 17.87 -25.39 -11.29
CA GLY A 67 16.75 -25.44 -12.22
C GLY A 67 15.37 -25.53 -11.57
N PHE A 68 15.23 -25.18 -10.29
CA PHE A 68 13.94 -25.11 -9.59
C PHE A 68 13.48 -23.65 -9.39
N TYR A 69 12.24 -23.33 -9.78
CA TYR A 69 11.78 -21.94 -9.88
C TYR A 69 10.50 -21.61 -9.10
N ASN A 70 10.20 -22.32 -8.01
CA ASN A 70 8.93 -22.16 -7.31
C ASN A 70 8.75 -20.78 -6.65
N LEU A 71 7.78 -19.99 -7.14
CA LEU A 71 7.41 -18.67 -6.61
C LEU A 71 6.21 -18.70 -5.64
N THR A 72 5.50 -19.82 -5.55
CA THR A 72 4.28 -19.92 -4.72
C THR A 72 4.49 -19.57 -3.25
N PRO A 73 5.60 -19.95 -2.57
CA PRO A 73 5.78 -19.61 -1.17
C PRO A 73 5.92 -18.09 -0.98
N MET A 74 6.60 -17.43 -1.92
CA MET A 74 6.81 -15.98 -1.88
C MET A 74 5.56 -15.19 -2.18
N LEU A 75 4.70 -15.71 -3.07
CA LEU A 75 3.38 -15.17 -3.34
C LEU A 75 2.52 -15.14 -2.07
N TRP A 76 2.45 -16.27 -1.36
CA TRP A 76 1.74 -16.36 -0.08
C TRP A 76 2.34 -15.45 0.99
N GLY A 77 3.67 -15.43 1.12
CA GLY A 77 4.36 -14.52 2.05
C GLY A 77 4.03 -13.06 1.79
N THR A 78 4.05 -12.63 0.53
CA THR A 78 3.70 -11.26 0.12
C THR A 78 2.24 -10.93 0.43
N LEU A 79 1.32 -11.85 0.10
CA LEU A 79 -0.11 -11.66 0.32
C LEU A 79 -0.46 -11.57 1.80
N PHE A 80 0.09 -12.47 2.63
CA PHE A 80 -0.19 -12.48 4.08
C PHE A 80 0.44 -11.28 4.80
N ALA A 81 1.66 -10.88 4.44
CA ALA A 81 2.30 -9.70 5.03
C ALA A 81 1.51 -8.43 4.72
N MET A 82 1.13 -8.25 3.46
CA MET A 82 0.29 -7.13 3.04
C MET A 82 -1.08 -7.18 3.72
N ALA A 83 -1.80 -8.29 3.62
CA ALA A 83 -3.16 -8.40 4.15
C ALA A 83 -3.19 -8.19 5.67
N GLY A 84 -2.24 -8.79 6.39
CA GLY A 84 -2.11 -8.60 7.84
C GLY A 84 -1.82 -7.16 8.22
N SER A 85 -0.91 -6.49 7.53
CA SER A 85 -0.57 -5.09 7.82
C SER A 85 -1.74 -4.13 7.53
N VAL A 86 -2.40 -4.29 6.39
CA VAL A 86 -3.56 -3.46 6.01
C VAL A 86 -4.72 -3.69 6.96
N LEU A 87 -4.97 -4.93 7.37
CA LEU A 87 -6.04 -5.30 8.30
C LEU A 87 -5.89 -4.59 9.65
N ILE A 88 -4.65 -4.41 10.14
CA ILE A 88 -4.38 -3.75 11.42
C ILE A 88 -4.29 -2.22 11.24
N ALA A 89 -3.55 -1.76 10.23
CA ALA A 89 -3.28 -0.34 10.04
C ALA A 89 -4.52 0.46 9.61
N THR A 90 -5.41 -0.14 8.80
CA THR A 90 -6.62 0.52 8.31
C THR A 90 -7.56 0.99 9.42
N PRO A 91 -8.05 0.10 10.31
CA PRO A 91 -8.93 0.53 11.40
C PRO A 91 -8.23 1.52 12.34
N LEU A 92 -6.96 1.29 12.67
CA LEU A 92 -6.21 2.20 13.55
C LEU A 92 -6.02 3.59 12.94
N GLY A 93 -5.68 3.67 11.64
CA GLY A 93 -5.52 4.92 10.92
C GLY A 93 -6.84 5.69 10.80
N ILE A 94 -7.95 5.01 10.48
CA ILE A 94 -9.28 5.64 10.41
C ILE A 94 -9.72 6.12 11.80
N LEU A 95 -9.53 5.33 12.85
CA LEU A 95 -9.86 5.72 14.22
C LEU A 95 -9.04 6.93 14.68
N SER A 96 -7.74 6.95 14.37
CA SER A 96 -6.86 8.09 14.60
C SER A 96 -7.39 9.37 13.93
N ALA A 97 -7.78 9.29 12.65
CA ALA A 97 -8.35 10.42 11.93
C ALA A 97 -9.70 10.89 12.51
N VAL A 98 -10.59 9.96 12.87
CA VAL A 98 -11.88 10.27 13.50
C VAL A 98 -11.68 10.96 14.85
N PHE A 99 -10.72 10.49 15.65
CA PHE A 99 -10.36 11.11 16.92
C PHE A 99 -9.92 12.56 16.72
N CYS A 100 -9.00 12.81 15.78
CA CYS A 100 -8.51 14.15 15.47
C CYS A 100 -9.60 15.11 15.00
N GLN A 101 -10.50 14.63 14.14
CA GLN A 101 -11.48 15.48 13.48
C GLN A 101 -12.70 15.79 14.36
N TYR A 102 -13.14 14.84 15.19
CA TYR A 102 -14.43 14.94 15.90
C TYR A 102 -14.35 14.90 17.44
N TYR A 103 -13.28 14.36 18.02
CA TYR A 103 -13.15 14.19 19.47
C TYR A 103 -12.07 15.06 20.09
N ALA A 104 -10.95 15.26 19.40
CA ALA A 104 -9.81 15.98 19.91
C ALA A 104 -10.04 17.51 19.95
N PRO A 105 -9.65 18.20 21.03
CA PRO A 105 -9.61 19.66 21.03
C PRO A 105 -8.54 20.16 20.05
N THR A 106 -8.74 21.35 19.47
CA THR A 106 -7.83 21.93 18.46
C THR A 106 -6.38 22.05 18.91
N ARG A 107 -6.13 22.21 20.22
CA ARG A 107 -4.79 22.24 20.82
C ARG A 107 -4.06 20.89 20.77
N LEU A 108 -4.80 19.78 20.76
CA LEU A 108 -4.24 18.43 20.69
C LEU A 108 -4.19 17.92 19.24
N ALA A 109 -5.24 18.20 18.45
CA ALA A 109 -5.34 17.76 17.06
C ALA A 109 -4.20 18.30 16.18
N ARG A 110 -3.83 19.59 16.34
CA ARG A 110 -2.76 20.22 15.56
C ARG A 110 -1.37 19.57 15.76
N PRO A 111 -0.83 19.45 16.98
CA PRO A 111 0.47 18.81 17.18
C PRO A 111 0.42 17.33 16.80
N TYR A 112 -0.69 16.64 17.09
CA TYR A 112 -0.84 15.23 16.71
C TYR A 112 -0.77 15.02 15.19
N ARG A 113 -1.48 15.84 14.40
CA ARG A 113 -1.40 15.76 12.93
C ARG A 113 0.03 15.99 12.43
N ARG A 114 0.73 16.98 12.98
CA ARG A 114 2.16 17.22 12.65
C ARG A 114 3.03 16.01 13.01
N LEU A 115 2.78 15.34 14.14
CA LEU A 115 3.53 14.14 14.50
C LEU A 115 3.29 13.01 13.49
N ILE A 116 2.05 12.80 13.05
CA ILE A 116 1.75 11.82 12.00
C ILE A 116 2.45 12.17 10.68
N GLU A 117 2.44 13.44 10.28
CA GLU A 117 3.16 13.92 9.08
C GLU A 117 4.67 13.63 9.19
N LEU A 118 5.26 13.85 10.37
CA LEU A 118 6.66 13.53 10.63
C LEU A 118 6.93 12.02 10.56
N LEU A 119 6.04 11.19 11.12
CA LEU A 119 6.15 9.73 11.04
C LEU A 119 6.05 9.22 9.59
N ALA A 120 5.16 9.81 8.78
CA ALA A 120 5.01 9.46 7.38
C ALA A 120 6.26 9.83 6.54
N GLY A 121 7.06 10.79 7.00
CA GLY A 121 8.32 11.20 6.38
C GLY A 121 9.54 10.33 6.73
N ILE A 122 9.40 9.38 7.67
CA ILE A 122 10.51 8.49 8.05
C ILE A 122 10.79 7.48 6.91
N PRO A 123 12.05 7.33 6.46
CA PRO A 123 12.41 6.34 5.44
C PRO A 123 12.13 4.90 5.90
N SER A 124 11.69 4.03 4.98
CA SER A 124 11.30 2.66 5.35
C SER A 124 12.44 1.82 5.91
N VAL A 125 13.68 2.06 5.49
CA VAL A 125 14.89 1.41 6.06
C VAL A 125 15.02 1.67 7.56
N VAL A 126 14.61 2.84 8.05
CA VAL A 126 14.69 3.17 9.48
C VAL A 126 13.70 2.32 10.28
N TYR A 127 12.48 2.14 9.76
CA TYR A 127 11.50 1.23 10.36
C TYR A 127 11.97 -0.23 10.32
N GLY A 128 12.57 -0.67 9.21
CA GLY A 128 13.17 -2.00 9.07
C GLY A 128 14.30 -2.24 10.06
N PHE A 129 15.20 -1.28 10.22
CA PHE A 129 16.31 -1.35 11.17
C PHE A 129 15.83 -1.38 12.62
N TRP A 130 14.88 -0.51 12.98
CA TRP A 130 14.25 -0.56 14.31
C TRP A 130 13.58 -1.92 14.55
N GLY A 131 12.86 -2.44 13.55
CA GLY A 131 12.24 -3.75 13.62
C GLY A 131 13.27 -4.88 13.83
N LEU A 132 14.40 -4.82 13.15
CA LEU A 132 15.47 -5.81 13.29
C LEU A 132 16.14 -5.75 14.67
N VAL A 133 16.40 -4.55 15.20
CA VAL A 133 17.16 -4.38 16.46
C VAL A 133 16.29 -4.51 17.71
N VAL A 134 15.01 -4.15 17.61
CA VAL A 134 14.10 -4.11 18.78
C VAL A 134 13.03 -5.18 18.66
N LEU A 135 12.24 -5.16 17.59
CA LEU A 135 11.04 -6.02 17.49
C LEU A 135 11.39 -7.49 17.31
N VAL A 136 12.36 -7.81 16.44
CA VAL A 136 12.77 -9.18 16.13
C VAL A 136 13.33 -9.89 17.38
N PRO A 137 14.24 -9.30 18.18
CA PRO A 137 14.66 -9.89 19.45
C PRO A 137 13.53 -10.09 20.45
N LEU A 138 12.61 -9.11 20.59
CA LEU A 138 11.44 -9.24 21.47
C LEU A 138 10.54 -10.41 21.05
N ILE A 139 10.31 -10.58 19.74
CA ILE A 139 9.57 -11.75 19.24
C ILE A 139 10.37 -13.03 19.50
N GLY A 140 11.70 -13.00 19.32
CA GLY A 140 12.58 -14.14 19.56
C GLY A 140 12.60 -14.64 21.01
N GLU A 141 12.42 -13.75 21.99
CA GLU A 141 12.24 -14.11 23.41
C GLU A 141 10.94 -14.89 23.65
N ILE A 142 9.88 -14.59 22.90
CA ILE A 142 8.58 -15.25 23.02
C ILE A 142 8.54 -16.54 22.17
N HIS A 143 9.05 -16.46 20.94
CA HIS A 143 9.06 -17.53 19.96
C HIS A 143 10.29 -17.41 19.03
N PRO A 144 11.36 -18.20 19.27
CA PRO A 144 12.50 -18.28 18.37
C PRO A 144 12.07 -18.69 16.95
N PRO A 145 12.67 -18.17 15.87
CA PRO A 145 13.94 -17.42 15.84
C PRO A 145 13.83 -15.90 16.01
N GLY A 146 12.61 -15.33 16.01
CA GLY A 146 12.36 -13.89 16.00
C GLY A 146 11.94 -13.34 14.62
N PRO A 147 12.79 -13.44 13.56
CA PRO A 147 12.42 -13.02 12.22
C PRO A 147 11.24 -13.84 11.70
N SER A 148 10.16 -13.18 11.32
CA SER A 148 8.87 -13.83 11.08
C SER A 148 7.92 -12.99 10.24
N LEU A 149 6.88 -13.63 9.72
CA LEU A 149 5.74 -12.95 9.10
C LEU A 149 5.11 -11.91 10.05
N LEU A 150 5.00 -12.21 11.35
CA LEU A 150 4.49 -11.28 12.37
C LEU A 150 5.36 -10.02 12.45
N ALA A 151 6.69 -10.17 12.51
CA ALA A 151 7.61 -9.05 12.52
C ALA A 151 7.41 -8.16 11.29
N GLY A 152 7.27 -8.77 10.11
CA GLY A 152 6.94 -8.09 8.86
C GLY A 152 5.62 -7.31 8.94
N ILE A 153 4.54 -7.97 9.37
CA ILE A 153 3.22 -7.35 9.51
C ILE A 153 3.26 -6.12 10.43
N LEU A 154 3.92 -6.24 11.59
CA LEU A 154 3.97 -5.16 12.57
C LEU A 154 4.80 -3.96 12.09
N VAL A 155 5.96 -4.20 11.47
CA VAL A 155 6.78 -3.11 10.91
C VAL A 155 6.06 -2.41 9.77
N LEU A 156 5.45 -3.17 8.85
CA LEU A 156 4.62 -2.61 7.78
C LEU A 156 3.44 -1.81 8.34
N THR A 157 2.77 -2.32 9.38
CA THR A 157 1.65 -1.64 10.04
C THR A 157 2.09 -0.27 10.55
N ILE A 158 3.19 -0.19 11.30
CA ILE A 158 3.71 1.07 11.84
C ILE A 158 4.07 2.04 10.71
N MET A 159 4.56 1.53 9.59
CA MET A 159 4.95 2.33 8.43
C MET A 159 3.75 2.90 7.65
N ILE A 160 2.71 2.09 7.39
CA ILE A 160 1.54 2.51 6.58
C ILE A 160 0.44 3.18 7.42
N LEU A 161 0.44 3.00 8.74
CA LEU A 161 -0.56 3.61 9.62
C LEU A 161 -0.58 5.15 9.52
N PRO A 162 0.57 5.88 9.53
CA PRO A 162 0.58 7.32 9.40
C PRO A 162 -0.04 7.80 8.09
N THR A 163 0.26 7.14 6.97
CA THR A 163 -0.27 7.52 5.66
C THR A 163 -1.77 7.24 5.55
N ILE A 164 -2.25 6.10 6.05
CA ILE A 164 -3.70 5.83 6.14
C ILE A 164 -4.38 6.90 7.01
N ALA A 165 -3.79 7.27 8.16
CA ALA A 165 -4.36 8.27 9.04
C ALA A 165 -4.47 9.65 8.38
N LEU A 166 -3.44 10.10 7.64
CA LEU A 166 -3.47 11.37 6.90
C LEU A 166 -4.51 11.36 5.78
N MET A 167 -4.59 10.25 5.04
CA MET A 167 -5.56 10.12 3.96
C MET A 167 -7.01 10.05 4.47
N ALA A 168 -7.21 9.36 5.59
CA ALA A 168 -8.50 9.33 6.28
C ALA A 168 -8.89 10.71 6.83
N ASP A 169 -7.94 11.42 7.43
CA ASP A 169 -8.15 12.78 7.95
C ASP A 169 -8.53 13.76 6.83
N ALA A 170 -7.82 13.72 5.70
CA ALA A 170 -8.15 14.51 4.51
C ALA A 170 -9.56 14.17 3.97
N SER A 171 -9.91 12.88 3.92
CA SER A 171 -11.22 12.42 3.46
C SER A 171 -12.36 12.89 4.37
N LEU A 172 -12.18 12.82 5.69
CA LEU A 172 -13.15 13.28 6.68
C LEU A 172 -13.28 14.81 6.69
N ALA A 173 -12.18 15.54 6.49
CA ALA A 173 -12.16 17.00 6.41
C ALA A 173 -12.92 17.52 5.18
N ASN A 174 -12.93 16.77 4.08
CA ASN A 174 -13.66 17.10 2.85
C ASN A 174 -15.18 16.91 2.94
N VAL A 175 -15.70 16.33 4.03
CA VAL A 175 -17.16 16.18 4.21
C VAL A 175 -17.82 17.56 4.33
N PRO A 176 -18.85 17.86 3.51
CA PRO A 176 -19.54 19.14 3.57
C PRO A 176 -20.06 19.46 4.97
N GLN A 177 -19.69 20.63 5.49
CA GLN A 177 -20.08 21.09 6.83
C GLN A 177 -21.61 21.20 6.99
N GLN A 178 -22.35 21.34 5.89
CA GLN A 178 -23.81 21.35 5.88
C GLN A 178 -24.40 20.03 6.40
N TYR A 179 -23.81 18.89 6.05
CA TYR A 179 -24.26 17.57 6.54
C TYR A 179 -24.00 17.41 8.04
N VAL A 180 -22.84 17.86 8.51
CA VAL A 180 -22.46 17.80 9.92
C VAL A 180 -23.35 18.71 10.77
N ARG A 181 -23.59 19.95 10.33
CA ARG A 181 -24.46 20.90 11.03
C ARG A 181 -25.92 20.48 11.00
N GLY A 182 -26.40 19.91 9.88
CA GLY A 182 -27.74 19.37 9.77
C GLY A 182 -27.98 18.20 10.74
N ALA A 183 -27.03 17.27 10.83
CA ALA A 183 -27.08 16.17 11.80
C ALA A 183 -27.12 16.68 13.25
N ALA A 184 -26.33 17.70 13.57
CA ALA A 184 -26.35 18.34 14.90
C ALA A 184 -27.69 19.03 15.19
N ALA A 185 -28.30 19.68 14.21
CA ALA A 185 -29.62 20.32 14.35
C ALA A 185 -30.75 19.30 14.61
N LEU A 186 -30.60 18.07 14.10
CA LEU A 186 -31.51 16.95 14.40
C LEU A 186 -31.26 16.31 15.79
N GLY A 187 -30.34 16.85 16.59
CA GLY A 187 -30.02 16.34 17.92
C GLY A 187 -29.26 15.01 17.91
N LEU A 188 -28.65 14.62 16.78
CA LEU A 188 -27.90 13.37 16.69
C LEU A 188 -26.63 13.41 17.56
N PRO A 189 -26.38 12.39 18.41
CA PRO A 189 -25.12 12.31 19.14
C PRO A 189 -23.94 12.12 18.18
N ARG A 190 -22.74 12.53 18.60
CA ARG A 190 -21.53 12.54 17.76
C ARG A 190 -21.25 11.18 17.10
N TRP A 191 -21.39 10.08 17.84
CA TRP A 191 -21.16 8.73 17.29
C TRP A 191 -22.17 8.38 16.19
N ALA A 192 -23.45 8.77 16.35
CA ALA A 192 -24.51 8.50 15.38
C ALA A 192 -24.32 9.36 14.13
N MET A 193 -23.90 10.62 14.30
CA MET A 193 -23.51 11.49 13.19
C MET A 193 -22.32 10.93 12.40
N ILE A 194 -21.26 10.47 13.09
CA ILE A 194 -20.07 9.91 12.43
C ILE A 194 -20.45 8.67 11.62
N ARG A 195 -21.20 7.75 12.24
CA ARG A 195 -21.61 6.49 11.59
C ARG A 195 -22.61 6.70 10.45
N GLY A 196 -23.61 7.56 10.66
CA GLY A 196 -24.75 7.70 9.75
C GLY A 196 -24.58 8.75 8.65
N VAL A 197 -23.67 9.72 8.82
CA VAL A 197 -23.54 10.86 7.89
C VAL A 197 -22.11 10.99 7.39
N VAL A 198 -21.14 11.03 8.30
CA VAL A 198 -19.74 11.29 7.95
C VAL A 198 -19.11 10.13 7.18
N PHE A 199 -19.20 8.89 7.69
CA PHE A 199 -18.61 7.74 7.00
C PHE A 199 -19.22 7.49 5.61
N PRO A 200 -20.55 7.55 5.41
CA PRO A 200 -21.13 7.45 4.08
C PRO A 200 -20.64 8.54 3.12
N ALA A 201 -20.48 9.78 3.60
CA ALA A 201 -19.99 10.89 2.80
C ALA A 201 -18.49 10.77 2.46
N ALA A 202 -17.68 10.24 3.39
CA ALA A 202 -16.24 10.07 3.22
C ALA A 202 -15.83 8.73 2.59
N LYS A 203 -16.79 7.82 2.32
CA LYS A 203 -16.50 6.43 1.93
C LYS A 203 -15.55 6.32 0.75
N SER A 204 -15.76 7.11 -0.31
CA SER A 204 -14.93 7.07 -1.52
C SER A 204 -13.49 7.47 -1.24
N GLY A 205 -13.26 8.53 -0.46
CA GLY A 205 -11.91 8.95 -0.06
C GLY A 205 -11.21 7.92 0.81
N LEU A 206 -11.92 7.33 1.78
CA LEU A 206 -11.38 6.28 2.65
C LEU A 206 -10.99 5.02 1.85
N PHE A 207 -11.84 4.56 0.93
CA PHE A 207 -11.53 3.39 0.10
C PHE A 207 -10.33 3.65 -0.82
N THR A 208 -10.28 4.78 -1.51
CA THR A 208 -9.15 5.14 -2.38
C THR A 208 -7.84 5.22 -1.59
N GLY A 209 -7.88 5.75 -0.37
CA GLY A 209 -6.72 5.79 0.50
C GLY A 209 -6.20 4.42 0.88
N VAL A 210 -7.09 3.50 1.27
CA VAL A 210 -6.71 2.13 1.61
C VAL A 210 -6.12 1.39 0.40
N ILE A 211 -6.69 1.59 -0.79
CA ILE A 211 -6.18 0.98 -2.03
C ILE A 211 -4.75 1.45 -2.34
N LEU A 212 -4.50 2.76 -2.22
CA LEU A 212 -3.18 3.34 -2.47
C LEU A 212 -2.12 2.78 -1.51
N GLU A 213 -2.44 2.71 -0.21
CA GLU A 213 -1.51 2.19 0.80
C GLU A 213 -1.34 0.68 0.73
N THR A 214 -2.36 -0.05 0.26
CA THR A 214 -2.23 -1.49 -0.05
C THR A 214 -1.22 -1.71 -1.16
N GLY A 215 -1.29 -0.92 -2.24
CA GLY A 215 -0.30 -0.98 -3.33
C GLY A 215 1.12 -0.71 -2.84
N ARG A 216 1.28 0.28 -1.94
CA ARG A 216 2.56 0.58 -1.29
C ARG A 216 3.06 -0.59 -0.43
N ALA A 217 2.19 -1.21 0.36
CA ALA A 217 2.57 -2.33 1.24
C ALA A 217 3.07 -3.55 0.45
N ILE A 218 2.48 -3.84 -0.72
CA ILE A 218 2.94 -4.93 -1.61
C ILE A 218 4.34 -4.67 -2.15
N GLY A 219 4.60 -3.41 -2.51
CA GLY A 219 5.89 -2.97 -3.06
C GLY A 219 6.98 -2.80 -2.00
N GLU A 220 6.66 -2.95 -0.71
CA GLU A 220 7.62 -2.70 0.33
C GLU A 220 8.70 -3.78 0.32
N THR A 221 9.95 -3.32 0.26
CA THR A 221 11.10 -4.20 -0.01
C THR A 221 12.10 -4.12 1.13
N MET A 222 12.55 -2.92 1.48
CA MET A 222 13.66 -2.74 2.42
C MET A 222 13.29 -3.09 3.86
N ALA A 223 12.11 -2.66 4.32
CA ALA A 223 11.69 -2.96 5.69
C ALA A 223 11.49 -4.47 5.91
N ILE A 224 10.81 -5.13 4.96
CA ILE A 224 10.51 -6.57 5.00
C ILE A 224 11.80 -7.41 4.97
N LEU A 225 12.74 -7.05 4.09
CA LEU A 225 14.04 -7.72 3.95
C LEU A 225 14.79 -7.83 5.27
N MET A 226 14.66 -6.84 6.16
CA MET A 226 15.42 -6.83 7.41
C MET A 226 14.79 -7.73 8.48
N VAL A 227 13.47 -7.95 8.46
CA VAL A 227 12.74 -8.50 9.62
C VAL A 227 12.08 -9.86 9.39
N CYS A 228 11.92 -10.30 8.14
CA CYS A 228 11.15 -11.51 7.83
C CYS A 228 11.98 -12.81 7.77
N GLY A 229 13.29 -12.73 7.94
CA GLY A 229 14.19 -13.90 7.89
C GLY A 229 14.54 -14.39 6.48
N ASN A 230 13.77 -13.99 5.46
CA ASN A 230 14.05 -14.26 4.04
C ASN A 230 14.22 -15.75 3.70
N VAL A 231 13.41 -16.62 4.30
CA VAL A 231 13.38 -18.05 3.98
C VAL A 231 12.27 -18.32 2.96
N VAL A 232 12.58 -19.09 1.91
CA VAL A 232 11.57 -19.50 0.92
C VAL A 232 10.77 -20.67 1.46
N GLN A 233 9.65 -20.37 2.12
CA GLN A 233 8.71 -21.36 2.61
C GLN A 233 7.31 -20.76 2.70
N THR A 234 6.29 -21.62 2.62
CA THR A 234 4.91 -21.19 2.79
C THR A 234 4.63 -21.08 4.29
N PRO A 235 4.26 -19.89 4.80
CA PRO A 235 4.03 -19.74 6.23
C PRO A 235 2.80 -20.55 6.65
N SER A 236 2.99 -21.40 7.65
CA SER A 236 1.92 -22.13 8.33
C SER A 236 1.42 -21.37 9.56
N ASN A 237 2.33 -20.63 10.22
CA ASN A 237 2.08 -19.81 11.39
C ASN A 237 2.60 -18.38 11.20
N LEU A 238 2.13 -17.45 12.05
CA LEU A 238 2.59 -16.06 12.04
C LEU A 238 4.07 -15.90 12.43
N PHE A 239 4.64 -16.87 13.15
CA PHE A 239 6.04 -16.83 13.59
C PHE A 239 7.02 -17.42 12.56
N ASP A 240 6.50 -17.98 11.47
CA ASP A 240 7.35 -18.57 10.44
C ASP A 240 8.08 -17.46 9.66
N PRO A 241 9.38 -17.63 9.37
CA PRO A 241 10.09 -16.74 8.46
C PRO A 241 9.55 -16.89 7.05
N ILE A 242 9.54 -15.78 6.30
CA ILE A 242 9.06 -15.73 4.93
C ILE A 242 10.02 -14.91 4.06
N ARG A 243 9.92 -15.10 2.74
CA ARG A 243 10.54 -14.24 1.74
C ARG A 243 9.46 -13.72 0.81
N THR A 244 9.34 -12.41 0.64
CA THR A 244 8.39 -11.81 -0.31
C THR A 244 8.97 -11.80 -1.73
N LEU A 245 8.12 -11.59 -2.74
CA LEU A 245 8.56 -11.46 -4.13
C LEU A 245 9.50 -10.27 -4.32
N THR A 246 9.21 -9.15 -3.64
CA THR A 246 10.06 -7.95 -3.63
C THR A 246 11.43 -8.23 -3.02
N ALA A 247 11.45 -8.91 -1.87
CA ALA A 247 12.68 -9.31 -1.19
C ALA A 247 13.51 -10.25 -2.07
N ASN A 248 12.86 -11.19 -2.75
CA ASN A 248 13.55 -12.13 -3.64
C ASN A 248 14.27 -11.42 -4.79
N ILE A 249 13.59 -10.49 -5.45
CA ILE A 249 14.19 -9.68 -6.51
C ILE A 249 15.39 -8.90 -5.95
N ALA A 250 15.23 -8.23 -4.82
CA ALA A 250 16.29 -7.41 -4.24
C ALA A 250 17.52 -8.22 -3.79
N LEU A 251 17.32 -9.42 -3.23
CA LEU A 251 18.41 -10.26 -2.74
C LEU A 251 19.22 -10.88 -3.86
N GLU A 252 18.58 -11.30 -4.95
CA GLU A 252 19.21 -12.17 -5.95
C GLU A 252 19.60 -11.42 -7.24
N MET A 253 18.98 -10.27 -7.54
CA MET A 253 19.20 -9.54 -8.79
C MET A 253 20.65 -9.09 -8.99
N ALA A 254 21.37 -8.76 -7.92
CA ALA A 254 22.72 -8.21 -8.00
C ALA A 254 23.76 -9.21 -8.56
N TYR A 255 23.52 -10.51 -8.44
CA TYR A 255 24.45 -11.56 -8.87
C TYR A 255 23.83 -12.58 -9.86
N ALA A 256 22.55 -12.42 -10.19
CA ALA A 256 21.87 -13.32 -11.11
C ALA A 256 22.35 -13.15 -12.56
N LEU A 257 22.64 -14.28 -13.23
CA LEU A 257 23.05 -14.34 -14.64
C LEU A 257 22.17 -15.32 -15.41
N GLY A 258 22.04 -15.09 -16.73
CA GLY A 258 21.28 -15.98 -17.62
C GLY A 258 19.84 -16.23 -17.17
N ASP A 259 19.44 -17.50 -17.13
CA ASP A 259 18.08 -17.93 -16.78
C ASP A 259 17.67 -17.55 -15.36
N HIS A 260 18.62 -17.48 -14.42
CA HIS A 260 18.33 -17.03 -13.07
C HIS A 260 17.86 -15.58 -13.05
N ARG A 261 18.50 -14.70 -13.85
CA ARG A 261 18.10 -13.29 -13.98
C ARG A 261 16.73 -13.15 -14.63
N ALA A 262 16.49 -13.91 -15.70
CA ALA A 262 15.19 -13.94 -16.36
C ALA A 262 14.06 -14.45 -15.43
N ALA A 263 14.36 -15.42 -14.55
CA ALA A 263 13.43 -15.89 -13.51
C ALA A 263 13.07 -14.80 -12.48
N LEU A 264 13.98 -13.87 -12.17
CA LEU A 264 13.68 -12.74 -11.28
C LEU A 264 12.80 -11.69 -11.96
N PHE A 265 12.99 -11.44 -13.27
CA PHE A 265 12.05 -10.63 -14.04
C PHE A 265 10.66 -11.27 -14.09
N MET A 266 10.59 -12.60 -14.10
CA MET A 266 9.34 -13.32 -13.93
C MET A 266 8.68 -13.12 -12.57
N SER A 267 9.46 -13.14 -11.48
CA SER A 267 8.95 -12.73 -10.16
C SER A 267 8.37 -11.32 -10.18
N GLY A 268 9.01 -10.39 -10.89
CA GLY A 268 8.51 -9.02 -11.08
C GLY A 268 7.22 -8.96 -11.89
N LEU A 269 7.10 -9.75 -12.96
CA LEU A 269 5.88 -9.86 -13.76
C LEU A 269 4.71 -10.42 -12.94
N VAL A 270 4.97 -11.45 -12.12
CA VAL A 270 3.99 -12.05 -11.21
C VAL A 270 3.55 -11.04 -10.14
N LEU A 271 4.49 -10.29 -9.56
CA LEU A 271 4.17 -9.22 -8.61
C LEU A 271 3.32 -8.12 -9.26
N MET A 272 3.66 -7.70 -10.48
CA MET A 272 2.88 -6.72 -11.23
C MET A 272 1.46 -7.23 -11.51
N ALA A 273 1.32 -8.49 -11.93
CA ALA A 273 0.02 -9.12 -12.15
C ALA A 273 -0.81 -9.17 -10.85
N LEU A 274 -0.17 -9.46 -9.71
CA LEU A 274 -0.82 -9.40 -8.39
C LEU A 274 -1.34 -8.00 -8.06
N ILE A 275 -0.52 -6.96 -8.27
CA ILE A 275 -0.91 -5.56 -8.02
C ILE A 275 -2.10 -5.16 -8.91
N ILE A 276 -2.05 -5.49 -10.21
CA ILE A 276 -3.14 -5.21 -11.16
C ILE A 276 -4.42 -5.93 -10.73
N ALA A 277 -4.32 -7.24 -10.42
CA ALA A 277 -5.47 -8.03 -9.98
C ALA A 277 -6.12 -7.47 -8.71
N LEU A 278 -5.31 -7.07 -7.72
CA LEU A 278 -5.82 -6.47 -6.48
C LEU A 278 -6.45 -5.09 -6.72
N THR A 279 -5.84 -4.26 -7.57
CA THR A 279 -6.36 -2.93 -7.88
C THR A 279 -7.69 -3.02 -8.63
N ILE A 280 -7.79 -3.90 -9.64
CA ILE A 280 -9.04 -4.15 -10.36
C ILE A 280 -10.12 -4.70 -9.42
N SER A 281 -9.77 -5.66 -8.57
CA SER A 281 -10.71 -6.23 -7.59
C SER A 281 -11.24 -5.17 -6.63
N ALA A 282 -10.35 -4.31 -6.12
CA ALA A 282 -10.73 -3.23 -5.22
C ALA A 282 -11.60 -2.16 -5.92
N GLU A 283 -11.29 -1.81 -7.17
CA GLU A 283 -12.10 -0.86 -7.94
C GLU A 283 -13.48 -1.42 -8.28
N TRP A 284 -13.57 -2.71 -8.61
CA TRP A 284 -14.84 -3.38 -8.88
C TRP A 284 -15.75 -3.37 -7.63
N ILE A 285 -15.18 -3.67 -6.46
CA ILE A 285 -15.88 -3.57 -5.17
C ILE A 285 -16.31 -2.13 -4.87
N SER A 286 -15.43 -1.16 -5.17
CA SER A 286 -15.70 0.27 -4.98
C SER A 286 -16.89 0.74 -5.82
N ARG A 287 -16.89 0.43 -7.13
CA ARG A 287 -17.97 0.80 -8.05
C ARG A 287 -19.31 0.16 -7.65
N GLY A 288 -19.31 -1.11 -7.24
CA GLY A 288 -20.53 -1.80 -6.77
C GLY A 288 -21.15 -1.20 -5.50
N ARG A 289 -20.38 -0.45 -4.70
CA ARG A 289 -20.83 0.15 -3.43
C ARG A 289 -21.04 1.67 -3.47
N ILE A 290 -20.64 2.31 -4.56
CA ILE A 290 -20.75 3.77 -4.77
C ILE A 290 -22.03 4.14 -5.54
N TYR A 291 -22.54 3.26 -6.41
CA TYR A 291 -23.76 3.50 -7.20
C TYR A 291 -25.01 2.71 -6.76
N GLY A 292 -24.91 1.96 -5.66
CA GLY A 292 -26.01 1.25 -5.01
C GLY A 292 -26.50 1.96 -3.75
#